data_AF-A0A497C6P6-F1
#
_entry.id   AF-A0A497C6P6-F1
#
_cell.length_a   1.000
_cell.length_b   1.000
_cell.length_c   1.000
_cell.angle_alpha   90.00
_cell.angle_beta   90.00
_cell.angle_gamma   90.00
#
_symmetry.space_group_name_H-M   'P 1'
#
loop_
_entity.id
_entity.type
_entity.pdbx_description
1 polymer ?
#
loop_
_entity_poly.entity_id
_entity_poly.type
_entity_poly.pdbx_seq_one_letter_code
_entity_poly.pdbx_strand_id
1 'polypeptide(L)' 'MTSYKYAINLADGIFHASLIFPKEETYSLTDQIRRSSRPIGAQIAEAWGKRRYKKRFASKVTDAYAETYKTEHW' A
#
# COMPACT_ATOMS: atom_id res chain seq x y z
N MET A 1 -11.11 4.90 -9.98
CA MET A 1 -11.41 4.99 -8.53
C MET A 1 -11.46 3.62 -7.84
N THR A 2 -11.76 2.52 -8.54
CA THR A 2 -11.88 1.18 -7.95
C THR A 2 -10.59 0.68 -7.28
N SER A 3 -9.44 0.81 -7.94
CA SER A 3 -8.14 0.41 -7.36
C SER A 3 -7.77 1.16 -6.07
N TYR A 4 -8.15 2.44 -5.97
CA TYR A 4 -7.94 3.22 -4.74
C TYR A 4 -8.79 2.69 -3.58
N LYS A 5 -10.06 2.36 -3.83
CA LYS A 5 -10.94 1.75 -2.81
C LYS A 5 -10.41 0.39 -2.35
N TYR A 6 -9.92 -0.42 -3.28
CA TYR A 6 -9.28 -1.70 -2.92
C TYR A 6 -8.02 -1.51 -2.07
N ALA A 7 -7.18 -0.53 -2.39
CA ALA A 7 -5.99 -0.24 -1.59
C ALA A 7 -6.33 0.20 -0.15
N ILE A 8 -7.38 0.99 0.05
CA ILE A 8 -7.86 1.36 1.39
C ILE A 8 -8.34 0.11 2.14
N ASN A 9 -9.23 -0.67 1.53
CA ASN A 9 -9.77 -1.87 2.16
C ASN A 9 -8.68 -2.89 2.50
N LEU A 10 -7.65 -3.01 1.65
CA LEU A 10 -6.49 -3.86 1.90
C LEU A 10 -5.71 -3.38 3.13
N ALA A 11 -5.39 -2.08 3.20
CA ALA A 11 -4.65 -1.52 4.33
C ALA A 11 -5.43 -1.64 5.66
N ASP A 12 -6.75 -1.44 5.64
CA ASP A 12 -7.62 -1.64 6.81
C ASP A 12 -7.68 -3.11 7.23
N GLY A 13 -7.84 -4.02 6.25
CA GLY A 13 -7.83 -5.46 6.48
C GLY A 13 -6.52 -5.94 7.11
N ILE A 14 -5.38 -5.49 6.60
CA ILE A 14 -4.05 -5.79 7.15
C ILE A 14 -3.89 -5.22 8.56
N PHE A 15 -4.34 -3.99 8.79
CA PHE A 15 -4.27 -3.38 10.12
C PHE A 15 -5.00 -4.23 11.16
N HIS A 16 -6.24 -4.65 10.86
CA HIS A 16 -7.05 -5.47 11.74
C HIS A 16 -6.48 -6.89 11.90
N ALA A 17 -6.06 -7.52 10.80
CA ALA A 17 -5.45 -8.85 10.83
C ALA A 17 -4.18 -8.89 11.67
N SER A 18 -3.39 -7.82 11.67
CA SER A 18 -2.14 -7.79 12.44
C SER A 18 -2.32 -7.39 13.91
N LEU A 19 -3.55 -7.13 14.40
CA LEU A 19 -3.79 -6.84 15.83
C LEU A 19 -3.59 -8.07 16.72
N ILE A 20 -3.66 -9.27 16.15
CA ILE A 20 -3.49 -10.54 16.87
C ILE A 20 -2.05 -11.06 16.81
N PHE A 21 -1.13 -10.35 16.15
CA PHE A 21 0.26 -10.78 16.04
C PHE A 21 0.97 -10.72 17.41
N PRO A 22 1.96 -11.60 17.65
CA PRO A 22 2.77 -11.54 18.87
C PRO A 22 3.43 -10.18 19.05
N LYS A 23 3.64 -9.76 20.31
CA LYS A 23 4.25 -8.45 20.60
C LYS A 23 5.70 -8.36 20.10
N GLU A 24 6.39 -9.49 20.03
CA GLU A 24 7.74 -9.65 19.50
C GLU A 24 7.81 -9.23 18.02
N GLU A 25 6.72 -9.38 17.26
CA GLU A 25 6.63 -9.02 15.85
C GLU A 25 6.31 -7.53 15.61
N THR A 26 6.16 -6.73 16.66
CA THR A 26 5.72 -5.32 16.54
C THR A 26 6.62 -4.52 15.59
N TYR A 27 7.93 -4.69 15.70
CA TYR A 27 8.94 -4.00 14.88
C TYR A 27 9.52 -4.88 13.75
N SER A 28 8.94 -6.07 13.56
CA SER A 28 9.28 -7.02 12.52
C SER A 28 8.07 -7.13 11.57
N LEU A 29 7.35 -8.25 11.55
CA LEU A 29 6.31 -8.50 10.57
C LEU A 29 5.18 -7.44 10.61
N THR A 30 4.79 -7.01 11.81
CA THR A 30 3.69 -6.05 11.98
C THR A 30 4.01 -4.69 11.35
N ASP A 31 5.22 -4.17 11.57
CA ASP A 31 5.64 -2.89 11.01
C ASP A 31 5.82 -2.99 9.49
N GLN A 32 6.45 -4.07 9.01
CA GLN A 32 6.70 -4.29 7.58
C GLN A 32 5.42 -4.38 6.75
N ILE A 33 4.46 -5.23 7.15
CA ILE A 33 3.22 -5.44 6.40
C ILE A 33 2.30 -4.20 6.43
N ARG A 34 2.29 -3.45 7.55
CA ARG A 34 1.52 -2.20 7.67
C ARG A 34 2.15 -1.05 6.88
N ARG A 35 3.48 -0.96 6.82
CA ARG A 35 4.17 0.13 6.10
C ARG A 35 4.16 -0.05 4.60
N SER A 36 4.21 -1.29 4.11
CA SER A 36 4.13 -1.58 2.67
C SER A 36 2.72 -1.40 2.10
N SER A 37 1.67 -1.75 2.86
CA SER A 37 0.28 -1.67 2.37
C SER A 37 -0.30 -0.25 2.27
N ARG A 38 -0.05 0.60 3.27
CA ARG A 38 -0.59 1.97 3.34
C ARG A 38 -0.25 2.89 2.16
N PRO A 39 0.99 2.94 1.64
CA PRO A 39 1.35 3.87 0.58
C PRO A 39 0.71 3.54 -0.78
N ILE A 40 0.22 2.31 -1.01
CA ILE A 40 -0.41 1.91 -2.28
C ILE A 40 -1.55 2.88 -2.66
N GLY A 41 -2.47 3.15 -1.72
CA GLY A 41 -3.59 4.06 -1.95
C GLY A 41 -3.14 5.51 -2.18
N ALA A 42 -2.17 5.98 -1.40
CA ALA A 42 -1.62 7.33 -1.53
C ALA A 42 -0.96 7.55 -2.91
N GLN A 43 -0.22 6.56 -3.39
CA GLN A 43 0.46 6.63 -4.69
C GLN A 43 -0.54 6.58 -5.86
N ILE A 44 -1.61 5.78 -5.76
CA ILE A 44 -2.71 5.80 -6.74
C ILE A 44 -3.37 7.18 -6.78
N ALA A 45 -3.62 7.79 -5.61
CA ALA A 45 -4.21 9.13 -5.54
C ALA A 45 -3.27 10.20 -6.14
N GLU A 46 -1.97 10.14 -5.83
CA GLU A 46 -0.97 11.05 -6.38
C GLU A 46 -0.84 10.89 -7.91
N ALA A 47 -0.82 9.64 -8.41
CA ALA A 47 -0.84 9.35 -9.83
C ALA A 47 -2.04 10.02 -10.49
N TRP A 48 -3.26 9.81 -9.97
CA TRP A 48 -4.48 10.38 -10.53
C TRP A 48 -4.48 11.91 -10.58
N GLY A 49 -3.94 12.56 -9.54
CA GLY A 49 -3.74 14.01 -9.51
C GLY A 49 -2.81 14.52 -10.61
N LYS A 50 -1.77 13.73 -10.94
CA LYS A 50 -0.76 14.06 -11.97
C LYS A 50 -1.02 13.42 -13.33
N ARG A 51 -2.23 12.89 -13.59
CA ARG A 51 -2.56 12.08 -14.79
C ARG A 51 -2.31 12.74 -16.15
N ARG A 52 -2.27 14.08 -16.22
CA ARG A 52 -1.91 14.81 -17.45
C ARG A 52 -0.42 14.68 -17.82
N TYR A 53 0.44 14.37 -16.85
CA TYR A 53 1.88 14.18 -17.04
C TYR A 53 2.21 12.68 -17.15
N LYS A 54 2.09 12.12 -18.36
CA LYS A 54 2.20 10.67 -18.61
C LYS A 54 3.37 9.97 -17.91
N LYS A 55 4.58 10.56 -17.94
CA LYS A 55 5.77 10.00 -17.26
C LYS A 55 5.61 9.94 -15.73
N ARG A 56 5.11 11.01 -15.11
CA ARG A 56 4.89 11.05 -13.65
C ARG A 56 3.73 10.14 -13.23
N PHE A 57 2.69 10.06 -14.06
CA PHE A 57 1.58 9.14 -13.86
C PHE A 57 2.07 7.69 -13.86
N ALA A 58 2.79 7.27 -14.91
CA ALA A 58 3.31 5.92 -15.03
C ALA A 58 4.25 5.57 -13.86
N SER A 59 5.18 6.47 -13.51
CA SER A 59 6.08 6.30 -12.37
C SER A 59 5.33 6.05 -11.07
N LYS A 60 4.30 6.83 -10.75
CA LYS A 60 3.54 6.64 -9.50
C LYS A 60 2.66 5.39 -9.50
N VAL A 61 2.17 4.98 -10.68
CA VAL A 61 1.47 3.69 -10.81
C VAL A 61 2.43 2.53 -10.59
N THR A 62 3.66 2.59 -11.13
CA THR A 62 4.67 1.54 -10.91
C THR A 62 5.16 1.49 -9.48
N ASP A 63 5.31 2.64 -8.82
CA ASP A 63 5.61 2.68 -7.39
C ASP A 63 4.51 1.92 -6.59
N ALA A 64 3.23 2.11 -6.96
CA ALA A 64 2.12 1.50 -6.23
C ALA A 64 2.09 -0.02 -6.42
N TYR A 65 2.45 -0.49 -7.61
CA TYR A 65 2.67 -1.91 -7.87
C TYR A 65 3.84 -2.47 -7.06
N ALA A 66 4.96 -1.76 -6.97
CA ALA A 66 6.10 -2.20 -6.17
C ALA A 66 5.72 -2.37 -4.69
N GLU A 67 4.94 -1.46 -4.12
CA GLU A 67 4.42 -1.60 -2.74
C GLU A 67 3.41 -2.75 -2.59
N THR A 68 2.64 -3.07 -3.64
CA THR A 68 1.76 -4.25 -3.65
C THR A 68 2.59 -5.53 -3.54
N TYR A 69 3.65 -5.68 -4.35
CA TYR A 69 4.53 -6.85 -4.28
C TYR A 69 5.28 -6.95 -2.94
N LYS A 70 5.66 -5.83 -2.33
CA LYS A 70 6.21 -5.85 -0.97
C LYS A 70 5.18 -6.32 0.04
N THR A 71 3.93 -5.88 -0.08
CA THR A 71 2.84 -6.30 0.81
C THR A 71 2.55 -7.79 0.65
N GLU A 72 2.62 -8.35 -0.55
CA GLU A 72 2.46 -9.79 -0.81
C GLU A 72 3.62 -10.64 -0.30
N HIS A 73 4.82 -10.05 -0.20
CA HIS A 73 6.00 -10.73 0.30
C HIS A 73 5.97 -10.93 1.82
N TRP A 74 5.38 -9.98 2.56
CA TRP A 74 5.27 -9.99 4.02
C TRP A 74 4.06 -10.80 4.49
#